data_AF-A0A840Q6T1-F1
#
_entry.id   AF-A0A840Q6T1-F1
#
_cell.length_a   1.000
_cell.length_b   1.000
_cell.length_c   1.000
_cell.angle_alpha   90.00
_cell.angle_beta   90.00
_cell.angle_gamma   90.00
#
_symmetry.space_group_name_H-M   'P 1'
#
loop_
_entity.id
_entity.type
_entity.pdbx_description
1 polymer ?
#
loop_
_entity_poly.entity_id
_entity_poly.type
_entity_poly.pdbx_seq_one_letter_code
_entity_poly.pdbx_strand_id
1 'polypeptide(L)'
;MERGERDEELERLGDDLDGLDPQDPEVRAFAAHRDRMQRPNSEATVEGMLRGVDDFAQSVNRADGHRRLVAVSVVVLILLGVLFTVWNAVAFMLHTFLG
;
A
#
# COMPACT_ATOMS: atom_id res chain seq x y z
N MET A 1 -10.35 -20.08 0.14
CA MET A 1 -10.78 -20.74 -1.11
C MET A 1 -9.97 -20.17 -2.30
N GLU A 2 -8.64 -20.04 -2.15
CA GLU A 2 -7.77 -19.26 -3.05
C GLU A 2 -6.97 -20.12 -4.06
N ARG A 3 -7.26 -21.43 -4.14
CA ARG A 3 -6.67 -22.31 -5.16
C ARG A 3 -7.41 -22.22 -6.49
N GLY A 4 -8.74 -22.16 -6.46
CA GLY A 4 -9.56 -22.14 -7.68
C GLY A 4 -9.27 -20.93 -8.58
N GLU A 5 -9.19 -19.72 -8.01
CA GLU A 5 -8.94 -18.50 -8.80
C GLU A 5 -7.56 -18.48 -9.46
N ARG A 6 -6.53 -19.02 -8.79
CA ARG A 6 -5.17 -19.11 -9.36
C ARG A 6 -5.08 -20.13 -10.48
N ASP A 7 -5.82 -21.23 -10.38
CA ASP A 7 -5.82 -22.28 -11.39
C ASP A 7 -6.59 -21.80 -12.65
N GLU A 8 -7.71 -21.08 -12.49
CA GLU A 8 -8.45 -20.45 -13.59
C GLU A 8 -7.66 -19.33 -14.28
N GLU A 9 -6.88 -18.55 -13.52
CA GLU A 9 -6.05 -17.47 -14.07
C GLU A 9 -4.83 -18.00 -14.83
N LEU A 10 -4.23 -19.09 -14.36
CA LEU A 10 -3.17 -19.82 -15.08
C LEU A 10 -3.71 -20.47 -16.36
N GLU A 11 -4.93 -20.99 -16.34
CA GLU A 11 -5.60 -21.55 -17.52
C GLU A 11 -5.87 -20.46 -18.57
N ARG A 12 -6.35 -19.29 -18.15
CA ARG A 12 -6.55 -18.13 -19.03
C ARG A 12 -5.23 -17.57 -19.60
N LEU A 13 -4.16 -17.57 -18.80
CA LEU A 13 -2.83 -17.17 -19.25
C LEU A 13 -2.25 -18.17 -20.26
N GLY A 14 -2.56 -19.46 -20.09
CA GLY A 14 -2.21 -20.52 -21.03
C GLY A 14 -2.93 -20.37 -22.37
N ASP A 15 -4.24 -20.07 -22.36
CA ASP A 15 -5.08 -19.88 -23.55
C ASP A 15 -4.63 -18.68 -24.40
N ASP A 16 -4.24 -17.57 -23.75
CA ASP A 16 -3.68 -16.36 -24.41
C ASP A 16 -2.31 -16.61 -25.09
N LEU A 17 -1.60 -17.67 -24.68
CA LEU A 17 -0.29 -18.07 -25.21
C LEU A 17 -0.38 -19.35 -26.07
N ASP A 18 -1.58 -19.93 -26.21
CA ASP A 18 -1.78 -21.17 -26.94
C ASP A 18 -1.67 -20.93 -28.45
N GLY A 19 -0.76 -21.64 -29.10
CA GLY A 19 -0.42 -21.47 -30.52
C GLY A 19 0.78 -20.54 -30.83
N LEU A 20 1.42 -19.93 -29.83
CA LEU A 20 2.70 -19.23 -29.98
C LEU A 20 3.87 -20.15 -29.59
N ASP A 21 4.99 -20.08 -30.31
CA ASP A 21 6.18 -20.89 -29.99
C ASP A 21 6.78 -20.45 -28.65
N PRO A 22 6.78 -21.31 -27.60
CA PRO A 22 7.33 -20.97 -26.30
C PRO A 22 8.85 -20.73 -26.31
N GLN A 23 9.54 -21.18 -27.37
CA GLN A 23 10.98 -21.01 -27.54
C GLN A 23 11.34 -19.68 -28.23
N ASP A 24 10.34 -18.95 -28.75
CA ASP A 24 10.57 -17.66 -29.39
C ASP A 24 10.97 -16.59 -28.33
N PRO A 25 12.11 -15.89 -28.51
CA PRO A 25 12.51 -14.81 -27.62
C PRO A 25 11.46 -13.68 -27.49
N GLU A 26 10.65 -13.43 -28.52
CA GLU A 26 9.61 -12.39 -28.50
C GLU A 26 8.41 -12.79 -27.62
N VAL A 27 7.99 -14.06 -27.70
CA VAL A 27 6.89 -14.62 -26.88
C VAL A 27 7.27 -14.61 -25.40
N ARG A 28 8.53 -14.94 -25.08
CA ARG A 28 9.07 -14.82 -23.72
C ARG A 28 9.10 -13.39 -23.19
N ALA A 29 9.45 -12.42 -24.02
CA ALA A 29 9.46 -11.02 -23.63
C ALA A 29 8.04 -10.49 -23.36
N PHE A 30 7.07 -10.93 -24.16
CA PHE A 30 5.67 -10.61 -23.98
C PHE A 30 5.08 -11.24 -22.70
N ALA A 31 5.36 -12.52 -22.44
CA ALA A 31 4.96 -13.19 -21.21
C ALA A 31 5.52 -12.49 -19.96
N ALA A 32 6.81 -12.13 -19.97
CA ALA A 32 7.46 -11.39 -18.89
C ALA A 32 6.95 -9.94 -18.73
N HIS A 33 6.38 -9.35 -19.78
CA HIS A 33 5.76 -8.02 -19.72
C HIS A 33 4.32 -8.11 -19.18
N ARG A 34 3.54 -9.09 -19.61
CA ARG A 34 2.19 -9.40 -19.11
C ARG A 34 2.19 -9.80 -17.64
N ASP A 35 3.13 -10.64 -17.20
CA ASP A 35 3.30 -11.03 -15.79
C ASP A 35 3.59 -9.81 -14.88
N ARG A 36 4.24 -8.76 -15.42
CA ARG A 36 4.45 -7.50 -14.69
C ARG A 36 3.22 -6.61 -14.65
N MET A 37 2.35 -6.65 -15.67
CA MET A 37 1.09 -5.89 -15.69
C MET A 37 -0.01 -6.56 -14.87
N GLN A 38 -0.04 -7.89 -14.81
CA GLN A 38 -0.99 -8.70 -14.03
C GLN A 38 -0.64 -8.77 -12.54
N ARG A 39 0.52 -8.25 -12.13
CA ARG A 39 0.83 -7.92 -10.73
C ARG A 39 0.68 -6.42 -10.46
N PRO A 40 -0.52 -5.81 -10.56
CA PRO A 40 -0.74 -4.56 -9.88
C PRO A 40 -0.70 -4.88 -8.39
N ASN A 41 0.31 -4.37 -7.68
CA ASN A 41 0.26 -4.28 -6.22
C ASN A 41 -1.07 -3.62 -5.87
N SER A 42 -1.98 -4.40 -5.31
CA SER A 42 -3.37 -4.01 -5.08
C SER A 42 -3.42 -2.95 -3.98
N GLU A 43 -3.22 -1.68 -4.36
CA GLU A 43 -3.39 -0.50 -3.51
C GLU A 43 -4.86 -0.04 -3.45
N ALA A 44 -5.78 -0.75 -4.12
CA ALA A 44 -7.17 -0.35 -4.29
C ALA A 44 -8.16 -1.14 -3.39
N THR A 45 -7.72 -1.61 -2.22
CA THR A 45 -8.60 -2.27 -1.24
C THR A 45 -8.31 -1.79 0.17
N VAL A 46 -9.33 -1.67 1.01
CA VAL A 46 -9.27 -1.08 2.37
C VAL A 46 -8.25 -1.80 3.28
N GLU A 47 -7.97 -3.08 3.03
CA GLU A 47 -6.87 -3.85 3.65
C GLU A 47 -5.47 -3.25 3.37
N GLY A 48 -5.27 -2.65 2.20
CA GLY A 48 -4.01 -2.02 1.79
C GLY A 48 -3.70 -0.73 2.55
N MET A 49 -4.72 -0.01 3.01
CA MET A 49 -4.54 1.18 3.86
C MET A 49 -4.01 0.79 5.26
N LEU A 50 -4.47 -0.33 5.82
CA LEU A 50 -3.98 -0.85 7.10
C LEU A 50 -2.58 -1.48 6.98
N ARG A 51 -2.33 -2.24 5.91
CA ARG A 51 -1.02 -2.84 5.63
C ARG A 51 0.04 -1.77 5.28
N GLY A 52 -0.39 -0.69 4.63
CA GLY A 52 0.44 0.50 4.41
C GLY A 52 0.90 1.14 5.71
N VAL A 53 0.04 1.26 6.73
CA VAL A 53 0.42 1.81 8.04
C VAL A 53 1.48 0.94 8.75
N ASP A 54 1.36 -0.39 8.65
CA ASP A 54 2.31 -1.33 9.25
C ASP A 54 3.67 -1.31 8.53
N ASP A 55 3.65 -1.28 7.18
CA ASP A 55 4.86 -1.10 6.38
C ASP A 55 5.48 0.30 6.52
N PHE A 56 4.70 1.35 6.81
CA PHE A 56 5.22 2.68 7.18
C PHE A 56 5.93 2.64 8.53
N ALA A 57 5.36 1.97 9.54
CA ALA A 57 6.01 1.80 10.85
C ALA A 57 7.33 1.03 10.72
N GLN A 58 7.36 -0.01 9.90
CA GLN A 58 8.52 -0.87 9.73
C GLN A 58 9.59 -0.28 8.78
N SER A 59 9.19 0.51 7.77
CA SER A 59 10.10 1.22 6.86
C SER A 59 10.75 2.47 7.46
N VAL A 60 10.05 3.17 8.38
CA VAL A 60 10.63 4.26 9.20
C VAL A 60 11.82 3.75 10.02
N ASN A 61 11.78 2.48 10.46
CA ASN A 61 12.84 1.90 11.27
C ASN A 61 14.04 1.38 10.45
N ARG A 62 13.92 1.24 9.12
CA ARG A 62 14.94 0.57 8.30
C ARG A 62 15.55 1.41 7.18
N ALA A 63 14.86 2.44 6.69
CA ALA A 63 15.30 3.23 5.56
C ALA A 63 15.72 4.66 5.95
N ASP A 64 17.03 4.85 6.01
CA ASP A 64 17.75 6.13 5.89
C ASP A 64 17.75 7.11 7.09
N GLY A 65 18.93 7.18 7.72
CA GLY A 65 19.59 8.43 8.13
C GLY A 65 18.91 9.28 9.21
N HIS A 66 19.64 9.60 10.28
CA HIS A 66 19.19 10.46 11.39
C HIS A 66 18.38 11.72 10.97
N ARG A 67 18.65 12.29 9.78
CA ARG A 67 17.91 13.43 9.24
C ARG A 67 16.43 13.15 8.95
N ARG A 68 16.07 11.95 8.49
CA ARG A 68 14.68 11.59 8.20
C ARG A 68 13.88 11.37 9.50
N LEU A 69 14.50 10.80 10.53
CA LEU A 69 13.90 10.69 11.87
C LEU A 69 13.62 12.06 12.49
N VAL A 70 14.52 13.03 12.32
CA VAL A 70 14.30 14.41 12.80
C VAL A 70 13.17 15.09 12.04
N ALA A 71 13.11 14.94 10.70
CA ALA A 71 12.01 15.51 9.92
C ALA A 71 10.66 14.89 10.31
N VAL A 72 10.60 13.57 10.47
CA VAL A 72 9.38 12.86 10.90
C VAL A 72 8.99 13.27 12.31
N SER A 73 9.92 13.39 13.25
CA SER A 73 9.60 13.80 14.62
C SER A 73 9.06 15.23 14.66
N VAL A 74 9.61 16.16 13.88
CA VAL A 74 9.09 17.53 13.76
C VAL A 74 7.65 17.52 13.23
N VAL A 75 7.37 16.77 12.16
CA VAL A 75 6.01 16.66 11.61
C VAL A 75 5.05 16.07 12.64
N VAL A 76 5.45 15.00 13.35
CA VAL A 76 4.64 14.40 14.42
C VAL A 76 4.37 15.41 15.53
N LEU A 77 5.37 16.18 15.98
CA LEU A 77 5.19 17.21 17.00
C LEU A 77 4.22 18.32 16.56
N ILE A 78 4.29 18.75 15.29
CA ILE A 78 3.35 19.72 14.73
C ILE A 78 1.93 19.16 14.75
N LEU A 79 1.74 17.94 14.25
CA LEU A 79 0.42 17.27 14.24
C LEU A 79 -0.13 17.10 15.65
N LEU A 80 0.72 16.77 16.63
CA LEU A 80 0.34 16.62 18.03
C LEU A 80 -0.12 17.97 18.61
N GLY A 81 0.58 19.07 18.30
CA GLY A 81 0.18 20.42 18.70
C GLY A 81 -1.16 20.84 18.11
N VAL A 82 -1.40 20.55 16.83
CA VAL A 82 -2.70 20.80 16.17
C VAL A 82 -3.80 19.98 16.83
N LEU A 83 -3.58 18.68 17.03
CA LEU A 83 -4.55 17.80 17.68
C LEU A 83 -4.89 18.26 19.10
N PHE A 84 -3.88 18.65 19.87
CA PHE A 84 -4.06 19.20 21.22
C PHE A 84 -4.89 20.49 21.19
N THR A 85 -4.66 21.36 20.20
CA THR A 85 -5.41 22.60 20.03
C THR A 85 -6.88 22.32 19.72
N VAL A 86 -7.14 21.42 18.77
CA VAL A 86 -8.51 20.98 18.42
C VAL A 86 -9.19 20.35 19.62
N TRP A 87 -8.50 19.48 20.35
CA TRP A 87 -9.03 18.82 21.55
C TRP A 87 -9.44 19.84 22.62
N ASN A 88 -8.59 20.85 22.90
CA ASN A 88 -8.92 21.90 23.85
C ASN A 88 -10.13 22.74 23.38
N ALA A 89 -10.22 23.06 22.09
CA ALA A 89 -11.35 23.80 21.56
C ALA A 89 -12.66 23.00 21.71
N VAL A 90 -12.63 21.70 21.41
CA VAL A 90 -13.77 20.80 21.59
C VAL A 90 -14.14 20.66 23.06
N ALA A 91 -13.16 20.44 23.95
CA ALA A 91 -13.39 20.32 25.38
C ALA A 91 -13.98 21.62 25.97
N PHE A 92 -13.47 22.78 25.55
CA PHE A 92 -14.00 24.08 25.92
C PHE A 92 -15.45 24.27 25.46
N MET A 93 -15.74 23.91 24.21
CA MET A 93 -17.09 23.94 23.67
C MET A 93 -18.02 23.03 24.49
N LEU A 94 -17.62 21.77 24.72
CA LEU A 94 -18.41 20.82 25.49
C LEU A 94 -18.66 21.30 26.92
N HIS A 95 -17.64 21.80 27.63
CA HIS A 95 -17.80 22.37 28.97
C HIS A 95 -18.74 23.59 28.97
N THR A 96 -18.64 24.45 27.95
CA THR A 96 -19.53 25.61 27.83
C THR A 96 -21.00 25.21 27.66
N PHE A 97 -21.26 24.14 26.91
CA PHE A 97 -22.63 23.69 26.62
C PHE A 97 -23.20 22.71 27.66
N LEU A 98 -22.38 21.87 28.28
CA LEU A 98 -22.80 20.81 29.19
C LEU A 98 -22.63 21.16 30.67
N GLY A 99 -21.90 22.24 31.00
CA GLY A 99 -21.70 22.73 32.36
C GLY A 99 -20.42 22.22 33.00
#